data_AF-A0A8J6JJ48-F1
#
_entry.id   AF-A0A8J6JJ48-F1
#
_cell.length_a   1.000
_cell.length_b   1.000
_cell.length_c   1.000
_cell.angle_alpha   90.00
_cell.angle_beta   90.00
_cell.angle_gamma   90.00
#
_symmetry.space_group_name_H-M   'P 1'
#
loop_
_entity.id
_entity.type
_entity.pdbx_description
1 polymer ?
#
loop_
_entity_poly.entity_id
_entity_poly.type
_entity_poly.pdbx_seq_one_letter_code
_entity_poly.pdbx_strand_id
1 'polypeptide(L)' 'MPAPQVADDQAAPVMEVPPKPPAVPSLIEVELPIGVRLRVGPDVDGPALRRVLAALAGP' A
#
# COMPACT_ATOMS: atom_id res chain seq x y z
N MET A 1 44.96 -15.24 32.46
CA MET A 1 44.81 -14.96 31.01
C MET A 1 43.98 -16.09 30.39
N PRO A 2 43.15 -15.83 29.36
CA PRO A 2 41.75 -15.40 29.36
C PRO A 2 40.72 -16.55 29.11
N ALA A 3 39.43 -16.27 29.30
CA ALA A 3 38.29 -17.15 29.01
C ALA A 3 37.95 -17.23 27.51
N PRO A 4 37.36 -18.33 27.00
CA PRO A 4 36.57 -18.28 25.79
C PRO A 4 35.09 -18.11 26.15
N GLN A 5 34.62 -16.93 25.79
CA GLN A 5 33.23 -16.52 25.69
C GLN A 5 32.63 -17.18 24.46
N VAL A 6 31.33 -17.50 24.50
CA VAL A 6 30.30 -17.30 23.44
C VAL A 6 29.25 -18.41 23.52
N ALA A 7 28.15 -18.11 24.19
CA ALA A 7 26.85 -18.69 23.84
C ALA A 7 25.94 -17.50 23.57
N ASP A 8 25.95 -17.12 22.30
CA ASP A 8 25.10 -16.13 21.66
C ASP A 8 23.65 -16.60 21.80
N ASP A 9 22.99 -16.22 22.88
CA ASP A 9 21.53 -16.34 23.04
C ASP A 9 20.93 -14.93 23.04
N GLN A 10 21.25 -14.17 21.98
CA GLN A 10 20.40 -13.06 21.60
C GLN A 10 19.45 -13.58 20.52
N ALA A 11 18.48 -14.38 20.96
CA ALA A 11 17.28 -14.64 20.18
C ALA A 11 16.57 -13.29 20.01
N ALA A 12 16.93 -12.58 18.94
CA ALA A 12 16.21 -11.39 18.51
C ALA A 12 14.73 -11.78 18.36
N PRO A 13 13.79 -10.98 18.89
CA PRO A 13 12.38 -11.24 18.67
C PRO A 13 12.16 -11.20 17.16
N VAL A 14 11.83 -12.35 16.58
CA VAL A 14 11.33 -12.46 15.22
C VAL A 14 10.05 -11.64 15.17
N MET A 15 10.21 -10.40 14.75
CA MET A 15 9.11 -9.49 14.50
C MET A 15 8.37 -10.11 13.32
N GLU A 16 7.31 -10.89 13.62
CA GLU A 16 6.40 -11.47 12.64
C GLU A 16 5.88 -10.33 11.77
N VAL A 17 6.50 -10.14 10.62
CA VAL A 17 6.01 -9.23 9.60
C VAL A 17 4.67 -9.81 9.18
N PRO A 18 3.54 -9.12 9.41
CA PRO A 18 2.24 -9.64 9.02
C PRO A 18 2.31 -10.01 7.54
N PRO A 19 1.76 -11.16 7.12
CA PRO A 19 1.80 -11.58 5.73
C PRO A 19 1.25 -10.43 4.90
N LYS A 20 2.10 -9.87 4.04
CA LYS A 20 1.73 -8.81 3.12
C LYS A 20 0.47 -9.31 2.41
N PRO A 21 -0.69 -8.65 2.57
CA PRO A 21 -1.92 -9.12 1.95
C PRO A 21 -1.64 -9.31 0.46
N PRO A 22 -2.23 -10.36 -0.17
CA PRO A 22 -2.04 -10.58 -1.60
C PRO A 22 -2.25 -9.24 -2.29
N ALA A 23 -1.35 -8.91 -3.23
CA ALA A 23 -1.44 -7.69 -4.02
C ALA A 23 -2.74 -7.72 -4.80
N VAL A 24 -3.85 -7.38 -4.12
CA VAL A 24 -5.11 -7.11 -4.75
C VAL A 24 -4.80 -6.00 -5.74
N PRO A 25 -5.18 -6.15 -7.03
CA PRO A 25 -5.05 -5.05 -7.98
C PRO A 25 -5.63 -3.82 -7.29
N SER A 26 -4.76 -2.85 -6.99
CA SER A 26 -5.06 -1.81 -6.00
C SER A 26 -6.14 -0.92 -6.56
N LEU A 27 -7.38 -1.27 -6.25
CA LEU A 27 -8.55 -0.60 -6.73
C LEU A 27 -8.75 0.63 -5.85
N ILE A 28 -8.64 1.81 -6.44
CA ILE A 28 -8.90 3.07 -5.74
C ILE A 28 -10.37 3.40 -5.97
N GLU A 29 -11.15 3.45 -4.88
CA GLU A 29 -12.53 3.94 -4.92
C GLU A 29 -12.54 5.41 -4.54
N VAL A 30 -13.08 6.26 -5.42
CA VAL A 30 -13.23 7.70 -5.22
C VAL A 30 -14.72 8.02 -5.21
N GLU A 31 -15.22 8.53 -4.10
CA GLU A 31 -16.58 9.07 -4.03
C GLU A 31 -16.58 10.52 -4.53
N LEU A 32 -17.36 10.78 -5.59
CA LEU A 32 -17.48 12.09 -6.20
C LEU A 32 -18.62 12.87 -5.54
N PRO A 33 -18.52 14.21 -5.48
CA PRO A 33 -19.55 15.07 -4.87
C PRO A 33 -20.92 14.97 -5.55
N ILE A 34 -20.97 14.44 -6.78
CA ILE A 34 -22.21 14.13 -7.52
C ILE A 34 -22.89 12.83 -7.06
N GLY A 35 -22.39 12.19 -5.99
CA GLY A 35 -22.92 10.92 -5.46
C GLY A 35 -22.53 9.68 -6.28
N VAL A 36 -21.61 9.82 -7.23
CA VAL A 36 -21.11 8.72 -8.07
C VAL A 36 -19.82 8.17 -7.47
N ARG A 37 -19.65 6.85 -7.49
CA ARG A 37 -18.41 6.17 -7.07
C ARG A 37 -17.59 5.77 -8.28
N LEU A 38 -16.39 6.31 -8.38
CA LEU A 38 -15.43 5.94 -9.42
C LEU A 38 -14.50 4.85 -8.89
N ARG A 39 -14.42 3.74 -9.62
CA ARG A 39 -13.49 2.64 -9.35
C ARG A 39 -12.32 2.72 -10.33
N VAL A 40 -11.12 2.83 -9.79
CA VAL A 40 -9.89 2.98 -10.58
C VAL A 40 -9.05 1.74 -10.39
N GLY A 41 -8.85 0.98 -11.47
CA GLY A 41 -7.96 -0.19 -11.47
C GLY A 41 -6.49 0.20 -11.48
N PRO A 42 -5.59 -0.76 -11.23
CA PRO A 42 -4.13 -0.53 -11.19
C PRO A 42 -3.55 -0.13 -12.55
N ASP A 43 -4.25 -0.44 -13.65
CA ASP A 43 -3.83 -0.09 -15.02
C ASP A 43 -4.07 1.39 -15.37
N VAL A 44 -4.69 2.16 -14.48
CA VAL A 44 -4.95 3.58 -14.71
C VAL A 44 -3.79 4.41 -14.21
N ASP A 45 -3.05 5.01 -15.13
CA ASP A 45 -1.97 5.93 -14.78
C ASP A 45 -2.48 7.19 -14.05
N GLY A 46 -1.69 7.67 -13.08
CA GLY A 46 -2.01 8.85 -12.29
C GLY A 46 -2.40 10.10 -13.12
N PRO A 47 -1.73 10.43 -14.24
CA PRO A 47 -2.14 11.52 -15.12
C PRO A 47 -3.49 11.29 -15.81
N ALA A 48 -3.80 10.05 -16.21
CA ALA A 48 -5.10 9.72 -16.81
C ALA A 48 -6.21 9.87 -15.78
N LEU A 49 -6.00 9.35 -14.55
CA LEU A 49 -6.91 9.54 -13.44
C LEU A 49 -7.14 11.03 -13.14
N ARG A 50 -6.09 11.83 -13.07
CA ARG A 50 -6.20 13.28 -12.84
C ARG A 50 -7.05 13.98 -13.91
N ARG A 51 -6.91 13.61 -15.19
CA ARG A 51 -7.73 14.18 -16.27
C ARG A 51 -9.21 13.83 -16.12
N VAL A 52 -9.50 12.57 -15.78
CA VAL A 52 -10.87 12.11 -15.53
C VAL A 52 -11.48 12.84 -14.34
N LEU A 53 -10.75 12.93 -13.23
CA LEU A 53 -11.20 13.67 -12.05
C LEU A 53 -11.43 15.16 -12.34
N ALA A 54 -10.55 15.81 -13.11
CA ALA A 54 -10.73 17.19 -13.52
C ALA A 54 -11.95 17.39 -14.43
N ALA A 55 -12.20 16.47 -15.36
CA ALA A 55 -13.40 16.51 -16.20
C ALA A 55 -14.69 16.31 -15.39
N LEU A 56 -14.65 15.46 -14.36
CA LEU A 56 -15.78 15.20 -13.46
C LEU A 56 -15.99 16.29 -12.40
N ALA A 57 -14.95 17.04 -12.04
CA ALA A 57 -15.05 18.16 -11.11
C ALA A 57 -15.85 19.35 -11.68
N GLY A 58 -16.04 19.42 -13.00
CA GLY A 58 -16.74 20.51 -13.68
C GLY A 58 -15.92 21.82 -13.71
N PRO A 59 -16.31 22.81 -14.54
CA PRO A 59 -15.73 24.15 -14.55
C PRO A 59 -16.01 24.93 -13.26
#